data_AF-A0A2V6WYX9-F1
#
_entry.id   AF-A0A2V6WYX9-F1
#
_cell.length_a   1.000
_cell.length_b   1.000
_cell.length_c   1.000
_cell.angle_alpha   90.00
_cell.angle_beta   90.00
_cell.angle_gamma   90.00
#
_symmetry.space_group_name_H-M   'P 1'
#
loop_
_entity.id
_entity.type
_entity.pdbx_description
1 polymer ?
#
loop_
_entity_poly.entity_id
_entity_poly.type
_entity_poly.pdbx_seq_one_letter_code
_entity_poly.pdbx_strand_id
1 'polypeptide(L)' 'ATEKYRSTDISGNYADFARALGGWGERVTEPGAIVPAVKRAIEKTREGTPALLEFITEKAVDFSIFP' A
#
# COMPACT_ATOMS: atom_id res chain seq x y z
N ALA A 1 12.36 9.66 -20.18
CA ALA A 1 12.55 9.22 -18.78
C ALA A 1 11.67 8.01 -18.43
N THR A 2 11.48 7.09 -19.39
CA THR A 2 10.47 6.02 -19.29
C THR A 2 11.09 4.62 -19.28
N GLU A 3 12.41 4.54 -19.16
CA GLU A 3 13.14 3.27 -19.27
C GLU A 3 14.06 2.98 -18.07
N LYS A 4 14.36 3.99 -17.23
CA LYS A 4 15.46 3.87 -16.25
C LYS A 4 15.05 3.57 -14.81
N TYR A 5 13.76 3.74 -14.44
CA TYR A 5 13.38 3.66 -13.02
C TYR A 5 12.29 2.68 -12.65
N ARG A 6 11.57 2.03 -13.58
CA ARG A 6 10.45 1.09 -13.26
C ARG A 6 9.58 1.56 -12.09
N SER A 7 9.49 2.87 -11.86
CA SER A 7 8.87 3.46 -10.65
C SER A 7 7.35 3.27 -10.64
N THR A 8 6.83 2.67 -11.70
CA THR A 8 5.42 2.44 -11.98
C THR A 8 5.12 0.95 -12.11
N ASP A 9 6.13 0.08 -12.11
CA ASP A 9 5.97 -1.34 -11.82
C ASP A 9 6.05 -1.47 -10.30
N ILE A 10 4.95 -1.13 -9.63
CA ILE A 10 4.79 -1.35 -8.19
C ILE A 10 4.54 -2.86 -8.00
N SER A 11 5.55 -3.67 -8.33
CA SER A 11 5.51 -5.14 -8.25
C SER A 11 5.78 -5.65 -6.84
N GLY A 12 5.93 -4.75 -5.86
CA GLY A 12 6.02 -5.10 -4.46
C GLY A 12 4.68 -5.65 -3.97
N ASN A 13 4.71 -6.76 -3.23
CA ASN A 13 3.62 -7.13 -2.35
C ASN A 13 4.02 -6.73 -0.93
N TYR A 14 3.81 -5.45 -0.60
CA TYR A 14 4.19 -4.91 0.71
C TYR A 14 3.36 -5.53 1.83
N ALA A 15 2.14 -5.99 1.53
CA ALA A 15 1.36 -6.77 2.46
C ALA A 15 2.03 -8.11 2.82
N ASP A 16 2.63 -8.81 1.85
CA ASP A 16 3.41 -10.03 2.13
C ASP A 16 4.70 -9.73 2.89
N PHE A 17 5.36 -8.61 2.59
CA PHE A 17 6.53 -8.17 3.35
C PHE A 17 6.19 -7.93 4.83
N ALA A 18 5.07 -7.26 5.12
CA ALA A 18 4.61 -7.04 6.49
C ALA A 18 4.35 -8.37 7.23
N ARG A 19 3.77 -9.37 6.54
CA ARG A 19 3.56 -10.71 7.08
C ARG A 19 4.87 -11.46 7.34
N ALA A 20 5.83 -11.35 6.42
CA ALA A 20 7.14 -11.99 6.55
C ALA A 20 7.93 -11.48 7.77
N LEU A 21 7.72 -10.23 8.17
CA LEU A 21 8.32 -9.62 9.37
C LEU A 21 7.53 -9.89 10.66
N GLY A 22 6.49 -10.74 10.62
CA GLY A 22 5.66 -11.06 11.77
C GLY A 22 4.57 -10.03 12.09
N GLY A 23 4.33 -9.07 11.19
CA GLY A 23 3.24 -8.13 11.27
C GLY A 23 2.00 -8.59 10.51
N TRP A 24 0.98 -7.75 10.50
CA TRP A 24 -0.20 -7.92 9.68
C TRP A 24 -0.09 -7.02 8.44
N GLY A 25 -0.36 -7.59 7.27
CA GLY A 25 -0.40 -6.86 6.00
C GLY A 25 -1.75 -7.03 5.32
N GLU A 26 -2.23 -5.99 4.64
CA GLU A 26 -3.40 -6.06 3.76
C GLU A 26 -3.21 -5.15 2.55
N ARG A 27 -3.64 -5.63 1.37
CA ARG A 27 -3.61 -4.88 0.12
C ARG A 27 -5.03 -4.39 -0.20
N VAL A 28 -5.17 -3.10 -0.44
CA VAL A 28 -6.42 -2.41 -0.72
C VAL A 28 -6.40 -1.92 -2.16
N THR A 29 -7.24 -2.52 -3.01
CA THR A 29 -7.31 -2.19 -4.45
C THR A 29 -8.53 -1.34 -4.81
N GLU A 30 -9.53 -1.29 -3.94
CA GLU A 30 -10.79 -0.60 -4.17
C GLU A 30 -10.96 0.58 -3.20
N PRO A 31 -11.35 1.78 -3.66
CA PRO A 31 -11.56 2.93 -2.78
C PRO A 31 -12.58 2.66 -1.66
N GLY A 32 -13.64 1.90 -1.95
CA GLY A 32 -14.65 1.52 -0.95
C GLY A 32 -14.11 0.62 0.18
N ALA A 33 -12.97 -0.03 -0.02
CA ALA A 33 -12.34 -0.89 0.97
C ALA A 33 -11.42 -0.13 1.94
N ILE A 34 -11.12 1.16 1.70
CA ILE A 34 -10.19 1.95 2.53
C ILE A 34 -10.65 2.02 3.99
N VAL A 35 -11.88 2.48 4.24
CA VAL A 35 -12.40 2.62 5.61
C VAL A 35 -12.49 1.27 6.33
N PRO A 36 -13.04 0.21 5.72
CA PRO A 36 -12.99 -1.14 6.30
C PRO A 36 -11.57 -1.64 6.60
N ALA A 37 -10.61 -1.42 5.71
CA ALA A 37 -9.22 -1.84 5.88
C ALA A 37 -8.54 -1.14 7.06
N VAL A 38 -8.76 0.17 7.20
CA VAL A 38 -8.25 0.94 8.34
C VAL A 38 -8.83 0.43 9.66
N LYS A 39 -10.13 0.09 9.71
CA LYS A 39 -10.75 -0.48 10.91
C LYS A 39 -10.09 -1.80 11.32
N ARG A 40 -9.88 -2.72 10.36
CA ARG A 40 -9.17 -4.00 10.61
C ARG A 40 -7.74 -3.79 11.09
N ALA A 41 -7.01 -2.84 10.50
CA ALA A 41 -5.64 -2.51 10.91
C ALA A 41 -5.59 -1.97 12.35
N ILE A 42 -6.56 -1.13 12.74
CA ILE A 42 -6.69 -0.63 14.11
C ILE A 42 -6.93 -1.77 15.10
N GLU A 43 -7.80 -2.74 14.76
CA GLU A 43 -8.02 -3.92 15.59
C GLU A 43 -6.71 -4.71 15.79
N LYS A 44 -5.93 -4.93 14.72
CA LYS A 44 -4.65 -5.64 14.81
C LYS A 44 -3.61 -4.91 15.65
N THR A 45 -3.51 -3.59 15.52
CA THR A 45 -2.61 -2.80 16.36
C THR A 45 -3.01 -2.81 17.83
N ARG A 46 -4.31 -2.82 18.14
CA ARG A 46 -4.81 -2.98 19.52
C ARG A 46 -4.53 -4.36 20.10
N GLU A 47 -4.49 -5.39 19.26
CA GLU A 47 -4.05 -6.75 19.62
C GLU A 47 -2.51 -6.85 19.79
N GLY A 48 -1.77 -5.74 19.62
CA GLY A 48 -0.32 -5.70 19.73
C GLY A 48 0.43 -6.12 18.46
N THR A 49 -0.28 -6.32 17.35
CA THR A 49 0.32 -6.69 16.06
C THR A 49 0.53 -5.44 15.19
N PRO A 50 1.76 -5.11 14.78
CA PRO A 50 1.99 -4.01 13.85
C PRO A 50 1.30 -4.29 12.50
N ALA A 51 0.62 -3.29 11.95
CA ALA A 51 -0.20 -3.42 10.75
C ALA A 51 0.30 -2.51 9.60
N LEU A 52 0.34 -3.05 8.38
CA LEU A 52 0.66 -2.32 7.15
C LEU A 52 -0.49 -2.45 6.14
N LEU A 53 -0.96 -1.31 5.64
CA LEU A 53 -1.93 -1.23 4.55
C LEU A 53 -1.24 -0.77 3.27
N GLU A 54 -1.30 -1.60 2.24
CA GLU A 54 -0.81 -1.31 0.90
C GLU A 54 -1.97 -0.82 0.03
N PHE A 55 -2.05 0.47 -0.26
CA PHE A 55 -3.06 1.03 -1.14
C PHE A 55 -2.56 1.04 -2.58
N ILE A 56 -3.28 0.35 -3.46
CA ILE A 56 -2.99 0.35 -4.89
C ILE A 56 -3.74 1.50 -5.52
N THR A 57 -2.98 2.49 -5.99
CA THR A 57 -3.50 3.65 -6.71
C THR A 57 -3.24 3.50 -8.21
N GLU A 58 -3.97 4.27 -9.01
CA GLU A 58 -3.61 4.42 -10.41
C GLU A 58 -2.20 5.02 -10.57
N LYS A 59 -1.59 4.76 -11.72
CA LYS A 59 -0.31 5.36 -12.09
C LYS A 59 -0.55 6.84 -12.37
N ALA A 60 -0.07 7.72 -11.47
CA ALA A 60 -0.06 9.15 -11.71
C ALA A 60 0.79 9.45 -12.96
N VAL A 61 0.16 10.02 -13.99
CA VAL A 61 0.81 10.49 -15.22
C VAL A 61 0.98 12.02 -15.25
N ASP A 62 0.35 12.71 -14.30
CA ASP A 62 0.52 14.16 -14.12
C ASP A 62 1.73 14.43 -13.23
N PHE A 63 2.74 15.05 -13.84
CA PHE A 63 3.91 15.57 -13.15
C PHE A 63 3.76 17.09 -13.05
N SER A 64 3.97 17.67 -11.87
CA SER A 64 4.11 19.12 -11.74
C SER A 64 5.34 19.58 -12.51
N ILE A 65 5.14 20.06 -13.74
CA ILE A 65 6.16 20.73 -14.53
C ILE A 65 6.04 22.22 -14.18
N PHE A 66 6.97 22.73 -13.38
CA PHE A 66 7.10 24.17 -13.18
C PHE A 66 7.72 24.77 -14.46
N PRO A 67 7.11 25.78 -15.10
CA PRO A 67 7.69 26.47 -16.25
C PRO A 67 8.90 27.33 -15.86
#